data_AF-A0A940BYW2-F1
#
_entry.id   AF-A0A940BYW2-F1
#
_cell.length_a   1.000
_cell.length_b   1.000
_cell.length_c   1.000
_cell.angle_alpha   90.00
_cell.angle_beta   90.00
_cell.angle_gamma   90.00
#
_symmetry.space_group_name_H-M   'P 1'
#
loop_
_entity.id
_entity.type
_entity.pdbx_description
1 polymer ?
#
loop_
_entity_poly.entity_id
_entity_poly.type
_entity_poly.pdbx_seq_one_letter_code
_entity_poly.pdbx_strand_id
1 'polypeptide(L)'
;MGKLEKGKKAIEKTLEKIGDVPISEIPAEMIERGRAATESLIAKYGHLTVRAINAVTFKDELRDAFPIFNDELDTDFLLELLYFFPIDKTYISTGSYDQYLYDLEKTVIDNYDSGNYQVSFFYAHLIFMSYAYYCLELAYSIWPDRIKDQYDLLNAYGSRNKPNIEHHENTYSFSKIPEKEIFKVFYAIGLDVQFIQQLSGYVDKRDDYAHASGEGNLSEQAFRQNIKTIIGNMNTLRDLFLPYLKSLYIEFMLERLDVDYDVVTDNFNDFVFDNSLSICDLDYLCHLGVKNLQESNETLKTNYQATRNIHCAFIEYCNDNDGIALPDGYPSLRNEKYLFYRYKNHAKEFIENELGINEYRCVKDGGEFPLYECPECRDEQLVFDAERGKYHCFSCGHNFTDEDLSFCERCGRLMYNKGEPICDNCIRDTFARI
;
A
#
# COMPACT_ATOMS: atom_id res chain seq x y z
N MET A 1 -33.49 -21.37 29.33
CA MET A 1 -34.05 -20.50 28.26
C MET A 1 -34.20 -19.02 28.66
N GLY A 2 -34.58 -18.66 29.90
CA GLY A 2 -34.84 -17.23 30.25
C GLY A 2 -33.67 -16.24 30.40
N LYS A 3 -32.39 -16.66 30.35
CA LYS A 3 -31.22 -15.75 30.40
C LYS A 3 -30.71 -15.34 29.01
N LEU A 4 -30.83 -16.24 28.03
CA LEU A 4 -30.39 -16.00 26.64
C LEU A 4 -31.37 -15.05 25.91
N GLU A 5 -32.66 -15.18 26.18
CA GLU A 5 -33.71 -14.29 25.64
C GLU A 5 -33.68 -12.88 26.24
N LYS A 6 -33.25 -12.73 27.50
CA LYS A 6 -33.00 -11.41 28.11
C LYS A 6 -31.74 -10.74 27.55
N GLY A 7 -30.73 -11.54 27.18
CA GLY A 7 -29.52 -11.06 26.49
C GLY A 7 -29.82 -10.56 25.07
N LYS A 8 -30.57 -11.35 24.27
CA LYS A 8 -30.97 -10.95 22.91
C LYS A 8 -31.83 -9.67 22.90
N LYS A 9 -32.83 -9.55 23.78
CA LYS A 9 -33.62 -8.32 23.89
C LYS A 9 -32.86 -7.10 24.41
N ALA A 10 -31.78 -7.29 25.18
CA ALA A 10 -30.94 -6.19 25.63
C ALA A 10 -30.01 -5.71 24.50
N ILE A 11 -29.52 -6.64 23.67
CA ILE A 11 -28.67 -6.36 22.51
C ILE A 11 -29.49 -5.75 21.36
N GLU A 12 -30.68 -6.27 21.03
CA GLU A 12 -31.59 -5.67 20.05
C GLU A 12 -31.97 -4.23 20.41
N LYS A 13 -32.23 -3.98 21.71
CA LYS A 13 -32.58 -2.64 22.22
C LYS A 13 -31.37 -1.69 22.32
N THR A 14 -30.15 -2.22 22.24
CA THR A 14 -28.91 -1.45 22.19
C THR A 14 -28.55 -1.15 20.73
N LEU A 15 -28.73 -2.11 19.82
CA LEU A 15 -28.55 -1.93 18.37
C LEU A 15 -29.60 -0.98 17.76
N GLU A 16 -30.86 -0.99 18.24
CA GLU A 16 -31.88 0.02 17.90
C GLU A 16 -31.52 1.43 18.39
N LYS A 17 -30.57 1.58 19.33
CA LYS A 17 -30.08 2.89 19.83
C LYS A 17 -28.78 3.35 19.17
N ILE A 18 -28.10 2.47 18.43
CA ILE A 18 -26.83 2.77 17.72
C ILE A 18 -27.11 3.16 16.24
N GLY A 19 -28.37 3.43 15.90
CA GLY A 19 -28.65 4.24 14.71
C GLY A 19 -28.08 5.63 14.90
N ASP A 20 -27.15 6.00 14.03
CA ASP A 20 -26.62 7.36 13.79
C ASP A 20 -26.13 8.12 15.03
N VAL A 21 -25.01 7.70 15.62
CA VAL A 21 -24.31 8.51 16.63
C VAL A 21 -23.06 9.16 16.01
N PRO A 22 -23.04 10.49 15.81
CA PRO A 22 -21.83 11.20 15.40
C PRO A 22 -20.71 11.02 16.43
N ILE A 23 -19.46 11.03 15.96
CA ILE A 23 -18.21 10.85 16.74
C ILE A 23 -18.15 11.71 18.02
N SER A 24 -18.90 12.82 18.07
CA SER A 24 -19.00 13.72 19.23
C SER A 24 -19.69 13.15 20.48
N GLU A 25 -20.31 11.97 20.44
CA GLU A 25 -21.08 11.40 21.57
C GLU A 25 -20.51 10.09 22.13
N ILE A 26 -19.24 9.75 21.86
CA ILE A 26 -18.58 8.60 22.47
C ILE A 26 -18.44 8.82 23.99
N PRO A 27 -18.90 7.89 24.86
CA PRO A 27 -18.83 8.05 26.31
C PRO A 27 -17.39 8.17 26.81
N ALA A 28 -17.12 9.15 27.68
CA ALA A 28 -15.78 9.41 28.24
C ALA A 28 -15.16 8.18 28.93
N GLU A 29 -15.97 7.26 29.47
CA GLU A 29 -15.49 5.99 30.04
C GLU A 29 -14.88 5.03 29.01
N MET A 30 -15.33 5.04 27.74
CA MET A 30 -14.71 4.24 26.68
C MET A 30 -13.38 4.84 26.24
N ILE A 31 -13.29 6.17 26.19
CA ILE A 31 -12.05 6.90 25.89
C ILE A 31 -11.01 6.62 26.99
N GLU A 32 -11.42 6.69 28.26
CA GLU A 32 -10.55 6.39 29.41
C GLU A 32 -10.14 4.91 29.48
N ARG A 33 -11.00 3.96 29.12
CA ARG A 33 -10.62 2.54 29.00
C ARG A 33 -9.62 2.30 27.88
N GLY A 34 -9.81 2.95 26.72
CA GLY A 34 -8.85 2.92 25.63
C GLY A 34 -7.50 3.47 26.07
N ARG A 35 -7.51 4.64 26.72
CA ARG A 35 -6.30 5.29 27.23
C ARG A 35 -5.58 4.44 28.29
N ALA A 36 -6.29 3.84 29.23
CA ALA A 36 -5.72 2.96 30.24
C ALA A 36 -5.14 1.66 29.64
N ALA A 37 -5.75 1.12 28.59
CA ALA A 37 -5.21 -0.02 27.84
C ALA A 37 -3.91 0.36 27.10
N THR A 38 -3.88 1.55 26.49
CA THR A 38 -2.68 2.11 25.83
C THR A 38 -1.56 2.37 26.84
N GLU A 39 -1.86 2.97 28.00
CA GLU A 39 -0.89 3.23 29.07
C GLU A 39 -0.33 1.93 29.68
N SER A 40 -1.17 0.90 29.84
CA SER A 40 -0.74 -0.42 30.29
C SER A 40 0.16 -1.13 29.29
N LEU A 41 -0.03 -0.90 27.98
CA LEU A 41 0.84 -1.41 26.93
C LEU A 41 2.19 -0.67 26.91
N ILE A 42 2.18 0.65 27.07
CA ILE A 42 3.39 1.50 27.18
C ILE A 42 4.24 1.10 28.39
N ALA A 43 3.60 0.85 29.55
CA ALA A 43 4.28 0.43 30.77
C ALA A 43 4.90 -0.98 30.67
N LYS A 44 4.34 -1.86 29.82
CA LYS A 44 4.78 -3.26 29.67
C LYS A 44 5.94 -3.42 28.69
N TYR A 45 6.02 -2.58 27.65
CA TYR A 45 7.00 -2.72 26.57
C TYR A 45 8.09 -1.63 26.54
N GLY A 46 7.99 -0.61 27.40
CA GLY A 46 8.91 0.52 27.41
C GLY A 46 8.79 1.35 26.13
N HIS A 47 9.21 2.60 26.16
CA HIS A 47 9.27 3.44 24.97
C HIS A 47 10.28 2.84 23.97
N LEU A 48 9.74 2.03 23.06
CA LEU A 48 10.31 1.75 21.74
C LEU A 48 10.01 2.99 20.89
N THR A 49 11.06 3.59 20.35
CA THR A 49 10.94 4.55 19.26
C THR A 49 10.19 3.89 18.11
N VAL A 50 9.30 4.68 17.52
CA VAL A 50 8.26 4.29 16.57
C VAL A 50 8.89 3.75 15.28
N ARG A 51 9.31 2.48 15.26
CA ARG A 51 8.88 1.63 14.15
C ARG A 51 7.37 1.58 14.26
N ALA A 52 6.66 1.76 13.15
CA ALA A 52 5.21 1.87 13.08
C ALA A 52 4.47 0.69 13.75
N ILE A 53 4.42 0.68 15.08
CA ILE A 53 3.73 -0.34 15.89
C ILE A 53 2.23 -0.03 15.93
N ASN A 54 1.77 1.05 15.28
CA ASN A 54 0.37 1.35 15.01
C ASN A 54 0.20 2.09 13.67
N ALA A 55 0.95 1.74 12.61
CA ALA A 55 0.40 2.04 11.29
C ALA A 55 -0.71 1.02 11.08
N VAL A 56 -1.95 1.45 11.23
CA VAL A 56 -3.07 0.69 10.68
C VAL A 56 -2.77 0.66 9.18
N THR A 57 -2.25 -0.47 8.69
CA THR A 57 -1.99 -0.62 7.25
C THR A 57 -3.32 -0.56 6.52
N PHE A 58 -3.35 -0.33 5.21
CA PHE A 58 -4.61 -0.46 4.46
C PHE A 58 -5.34 -1.77 4.78
N LYS A 59 -4.60 -2.88 4.82
CA LYS A 59 -5.16 -4.18 5.12
C LYS A 59 -5.78 -4.22 6.52
N ASP A 60 -5.19 -3.53 7.48
CA ASP A 60 -5.74 -3.38 8.83
C ASP A 60 -6.93 -2.40 8.83
N GLU A 61 -6.92 -1.32 8.04
CA GLU A 61 -8.04 -0.39 7.91
C GLU A 61 -9.26 -1.06 7.27
N LEU A 62 -9.07 -1.92 6.26
CA LEU A 62 -10.14 -2.78 5.77
C LEU A 62 -10.63 -3.69 6.90
N ARG A 63 -9.74 -4.39 7.60
CA ARG A 63 -10.19 -5.29 8.67
C ARG A 63 -10.96 -4.55 9.78
N ASP A 64 -10.56 -3.32 10.10
CA ASP A 64 -11.13 -2.51 11.19
C ASP A 64 -12.39 -1.72 10.77
N ALA A 65 -12.43 -1.16 9.55
CA ALA A 65 -13.59 -0.43 9.03
C ALA A 65 -14.81 -1.33 8.80
N PHE A 66 -14.57 -2.63 8.67
CA PHE A 66 -15.58 -3.66 8.46
C PHE A 66 -15.66 -4.57 9.70
N PRO A 67 -16.43 -4.21 10.76
CA PRO A 67 -16.62 -5.03 11.96
C PRO A 67 -17.37 -6.36 11.73
N ILE A 68 -17.52 -6.77 10.47
CA ILE A 68 -18.07 -8.05 10.01
C ILE A 68 -16.94 -9.09 9.78
N PHE A 69 -15.67 -8.65 9.78
CA PHE A 69 -14.51 -9.54 9.94
C PHE A 69 -14.45 -10.02 11.40
N ASN A 70 -15.43 -10.82 11.81
CA ASN A 70 -15.36 -11.56 13.06
C ASN A 70 -14.16 -12.53 12.94
N ASP A 71 -13.21 -12.49 13.87
CA ASP A 71 -12.04 -13.39 13.87
C ASP A 71 -12.44 -14.89 13.87
N GLU A 72 -13.72 -15.21 14.12
CA GLU A 72 -14.29 -16.55 14.01
C GLU A 72 -14.73 -16.96 12.58
N LEU A 73 -14.89 -16.01 11.63
CA LEU A 73 -15.24 -16.28 10.23
C LEU A 73 -14.10 -15.93 9.27
N ASP A 74 -13.63 -16.96 8.55
CA ASP A 74 -12.65 -16.80 7.47
C ASP A 74 -13.29 -16.06 6.27
N THR A 75 -12.98 -14.76 6.21
CA THR A 75 -13.46 -13.78 5.24
C THR A 75 -12.32 -13.20 4.40
N ASP A 76 -11.12 -13.79 4.49
CA ASP A 76 -9.93 -13.39 3.71
C ASP A 76 -10.20 -13.41 2.20
N PHE A 77 -11.07 -14.31 1.76
CA PHE A 77 -11.49 -14.41 0.36
C PHE A 77 -12.11 -13.11 -0.17
N LEU A 78 -12.77 -12.31 0.66
CA LEU A 78 -13.37 -11.04 0.23
C LEU A 78 -12.30 -9.97 0.08
N LEU A 79 -11.33 -9.91 1.01
CA LEU A 79 -10.18 -9.02 0.88
C LEU A 79 -9.43 -9.29 -0.43
N GLU A 80 -9.23 -10.57 -0.77
CA GLU A 80 -8.61 -10.96 -2.05
C GLU A 80 -9.38 -10.45 -3.27
N LEU A 81 -10.71 -10.38 -3.24
CA LEU A 81 -11.51 -9.79 -4.33
C LEU A 81 -11.34 -8.28 -4.40
N LEU A 82 -11.24 -7.61 -3.26
CA LEU A 82 -11.13 -6.15 -3.19
C LEU A 82 -9.75 -5.62 -3.59
N TYR A 83 -8.69 -6.43 -3.42
CA TYR A 83 -7.33 -6.04 -3.81
C TYR A 83 -7.14 -5.73 -5.30
N PHE A 84 -8.09 -6.09 -6.15
CA PHE A 84 -8.07 -5.78 -7.58
C PHE A 84 -8.65 -4.39 -7.91
N PHE A 85 -9.42 -3.79 -7.01
CA PHE A 85 -10.03 -2.49 -7.27
C PHE A 85 -9.06 -1.35 -6.94
N PRO A 86 -9.22 -0.19 -7.59
CA PRO A 86 -8.47 1.00 -7.23
C PRO A 86 -8.61 1.32 -5.73
N ILE A 87 -7.51 1.74 -5.14
CA ILE A 87 -7.43 2.05 -3.70
C ILE A 87 -8.48 3.11 -3.31
N ASP A 88 -8.63 4.18 -4.07
CA ASP A 88 -9.61 5.23 -3.76
C ASP A 88 -11.08 4.77 -3.79
N LYS A 89 -11.38 3.61 -4.39
CA LYS A 89 -12.74 3.03 -4.46
C LYS A 89 -13.07 2.08 -3.32
N THR A 90 -12.07 1.49 -2.67
CA THR A 90 -12.28 0.49 -1.60
C THR A 90 -12.10 1.07 -0.19
N TYR A 91 -11.49 2.25 -0.07
CA TYR A 91 -11.12 2.81 1.23
C TYR A 91 -12.14 3.84 1.71
N ILE A 92 -12.83 3.56 2.82
CA ILE A 92 -13.74 4.55 3.42
C ILE A 92 -12.97 5.77 3.95
N SER A 93 -11.74 5.55 4.43
CA SER A 93 -10.85 6.58 4.99
C SER A 93 -10.40 7.63 3.97
N THR A 94 -10.35 7.29 2.67
CA THR A 94 -10.04 8.25 1.60
C THR A 94 -11.19 9.22 1.34
N GLY A 95 -12.40 8.94 1.86
CA GLY A 95 -13.59 9.76 1.66
C GLY A 95 -14.18 9.68 0.25
N SER A 96 -13.65 8.79 -0.62
CA SER A 96 -14.04 8.65 -2.03
C SER A 96 -14.49 7.24 -2.41
N TYR A 97 -14.78 6.39 -1.42
CA TYR A 97 -15.14 4.99 -1.63
C TYR A 97 -16.40 4.80 -2.50
N ASP A 98 -16.46 3.66 -3.16
CA ASP A 98 -17.61 3.26 -3.97
C ASP A 98 -18.70 2.63 -3.10
N GLN A 99 -19.79 3.38 -2.90
CA GLN A 99 -20.92 2.93 -2.08
C GLN A 99 -21.58 1.66 -2.63
N TYR A 100 -21.64 1.46 -3.95
CA TYR A 100 -22.25 0.26 -4.49
C TYR A 100 -21.37 -0.96 -4.23
N LEU A 101 -20.05 -0.83 -4.41
CA LEU A 101 -19.10 -1.90 -4.08
C LEU A 101 -19.20 -2.27 -2.59
N TYR A 102 -19.24 -1.28 -1.70
CA TYR A 102 -19.45 -1.48 -0.26
C TYR A 102 -20.75 -2.25 0.05
N ASP A 103 -21.86 -1.91 -0.60
CA ASP A 103 -23.14 -2.61 -0.40
C ASP A 103 -23.07 -4.08 -0.86
N LEU A 104 -22.32 -4.37 -1.93
CA LEU A 104 -22.07 -5.73 -2.38
C LEU A 104 -21.26 -6.52 -1.36
N GLU A 105 -20.16 -5.96 -0.86
CA GLU A 105 -19.30 -6.56 0.16
C GLU A 105 -20.10 -6.95 1.40
N LYS A 106 -20.86 -6.00 1.95
CA LYS A 106 -21.72 -6.24 3.11
C LYS A 106 -22.68 -7.41 2.85
N THR A 107 -23.28 -7.45 1.65
CA THR A 107 -24.22 -8.51 1.30
C THR A 107 -23.54 -9.87 1.14
N VAL A 108 -22.30 -9.92 0.65
CA VAL A 108 -21.49 -11.16 0.61
C VAL A 108 -21.29 -11.70 2.01
N ILE A 109 -20.87 -10.85 2.96
CA ILE A 109 -20.55 -11.29 4.33
C ILE A 109 -21.81 -11.70 5.10
N ASP A 110 -22.86 -10.88 5.08
CA ASP A 110 -24.12 -11.16 5.80
C ASP A 110 -24.70 -12.52 5.39
N ASN A 111 -24.60 -12.87 4.10
CA ASN A 111 -25.07 -14.16 3.59
C ASN A 111 -24.09 -15.31 3.84
N TYR A 112 -22.78 -15.05 3.81
CA TYR A 112 -21.78 -16.07 4.14
C TYR A 112 -21.91 -16.51 5.60
N ASP A 113 -22.02 -15.55 6.54
CA ASP A 113 -22.21 -15.81 7.97
C ASP A 113 -23.52 -16.57 8.26
N SER A 114 -24.59 -16.22 7.55
CA SER A 114 -25.87 -16.91 7.66
C SER A 114 -25.90 -18.31 7.03
N GLY A 115 -24.81 -18.78 6.41
CA GLY A 115 -24.75 -20.04 5.67
C GLY A 115 -25.49 -20.03 4.32
N ASN A 116 -25.88 -18.85 3.83
CA ASN A 116 -26.54 -18.62 2.55
C ASN A 116 -25.50 -18.50 1.42
N TYR A 117 -24.69 -19.53 1.24
CA TYR A 117 -23.52 -19.50 0.35
C TYR A 117 -23.87 -19.24 -1.12
N GLN A 118 -25.02 -19.70 -1.60
CA GLN A 118 -25.46 -19.41 -2.97
C GLN A 118 -25.71 -17.91 -3.17
N VAL A 119 -26.40 -17.25 -2.22
CA VAL A 119 -26.63 -15.80 -2.27
C VAL A 119 -25.31 -15.05 -2.13
N SER A 120 -24.45 -15.45 -1.19
CA SER A 120 -23.12 -14.86 -1.04
C SER A 120 -22.32 -14.95 -2.35
N PHE A 121 -22.34 -16.10 -3.04
CA PHE A 121 -21.70 -16.28 -4.34
C PHE A 121 -22.26 -15.34 -5.42
N PHE A 122 -23.57 -15.10 -5.45
CA PHE A 122 -24.17 -14.14 -6.39
C PHE A 122 -23.61 -12.73 -6.23
N TYR A 123 -23.48 -12.26 -5.00
CA TYR A 123 -22.95 -10.93 -4.74
C TYR A 123 -21.43 -10.87 -4.99
N ALA A 124 -20.69 -11.94 -4.72
CA ALA A 124 -19.28 -12.05 -5.12
C ALA A 124 -19.11 -12.00 -6.66
N HIS A 125 -20.03 -12.60 -7.41
CA HIS A 125 -20.08 -12.44 -8.87
C HIS A 125 -20.37 -11.00 -9.30
N LEU A 126 -21.23 -10.28 -8.58
CA LEU A 126 -21.45 -8.85 -8.87
C LEU A 126 -20.19 -8.01 -8.60
N ILE A 127 -19.39 -8.37 -7.59
CA ILE A 127 -18.06 -7.77 -7.39
C ILE A 127 -17.16 -8.07 -8.61
N PHE A 128 -17.11 -9.31 -9.08
CA PHE A 128 -16.36 -9.66 -10.30
C PHE A 128 -16.80 -8.83 -11.52
N MET A 129 -18.11 -8.71 -11.77
CA MET A 129 -18.61 -7.91 -12.89
C MET A 129 -18.29 -6.44 -12.73
N SER A 130 -18.33 -5.91 -11.50
CA SER A 130 -17.90 -4.55 -11.17
C SER A 130 -16.45 -4.32 -11.58
N TYR A 131 -15.55 -5.24 -11.23
CA TYR A 131 -14.16 -5.17 -11.65
C TYR A 131 -14.00 -5.23 -13.18
N ALA A 132 -14.76 -6.08 -13.88
CA ALA A 132 -14.75 -6.10 -15.34
C ALA A 132 -15.16 -4.75 -15.96
N TYR A 133 -16.08 -4.01 -15.32
CA TYR A 133 -16.45 -2.66 -15.74
C TYR A 133 -15.33 -1.65 -15.49
N TYR A 134 -14.67 -1.71 -14.33
CA TYR A 134 -13.47 -0.91 -14.05
C TYR A 134 -12.34 -1.18 -15.06
N CYS A 135 -12.09 -2.45 -15.41
CA CYS A 135 -11.13 -2.80 -16.46
C CYS A 135 -11.51 -2.20 -17.81
N LEU A 136 -12.79 -2.12 -18.15
CA LEU A 136 -13.24 -1.48 -19.40
C LEU A 136 -12.96 0.02 -19.39
N GLU A 137 -13.25 0.72 -18.30
CA GLU A 137 -12.91 2.15 -18.16
C GLU A 137 -11.41 2.38 -18.24
N LEU A 138 -10.62 1.59 -17.52
CA LEU A 138 -9.16 1.67 -17.57
C LEU A 138 -8.66 1.41 -19.00
N ALA A 139 -9.13 0.35 -19.66
CA ALA A 139 -8.75 0.06 -21.03
C ALA A 139 -9.09 1.21 -21.99
N TYR A 140 -10.26 1.84 -21.84
CA TYR A 140 -10.65 2.99 -22.64
C TYR A 140 -9.76 4.22 -22.36
N SER A 141 -9.38 4.45 -21.10
CA SER A 141 -8.49 5.57 -20.74
C SER A 141 -7.09 5.41 -21.38
N ILE A 142 -6.60 4.18 -21.47
CA ILE A 142 -5.26 3.88 -22.02
C ILE A 142 -5.29 3.80 -23.56
N TRP A 143 -6.31 3.16 -24.13
CA TRP A 143 -6.41 2.86 -25.56
C TRP A 143 -7.79 3.24 -26.14
N PRO A 144 -8.15 4.53 -26.15
CA PRO A 144 -9.51 4.98 -26.45
C PRO A 144 -9.99 4.55 -27.83
N ASP A 145 -9.17 4.72 -28.87
CA ASP A 145 -9.55 4.38 -30.25
C ASP A 145 -9.82 2.88 -30.42
N ARG A 146 -8.92 2.03 -29.89
CA ARG A 146 -9.02 0.56 -30.01
C ARG A 146 -10.23 0.02 -29.27
N ILE A 147 -10.47 0.52 -28.06
CA ILE A 147 -11.57 0.08 -27.22
C ILE A 147 -12.91 0.60 -27.77
N LYS A 148 -12.97 1.86 -28.22
CA LYS A 148 -14.18 2.45 -28.80
C LYS A 148 -14.67 1.67 -30.01
N ASP A 149 -13.79 1.37 -30.96
CA ASP A 149 -14.18 0.62 -32.17
C ASP A 149 -14.81 -0.74 -31.82
N GLN A 150 -14.17 -1.48 -30.91
CA GLN A 150 -14.66 -2.78 -30.49
C GLN A 150 -15.94 -2.69 -29.65
N TYR A 151 -16.03 -1.67 -28.78
CA TYR A 151 -17.19 -1.40 -27.97
C TYR A 151 -18.39 -1.03 -28.83
N ASP A 152 -18.25 -0.14 -29.80
CA ASP A 152 -19.33 0.29 -30.70
C ASP A 152 -19.88 -0.87 -31.52
N LEU A 153 -19.02 -1.80 -31.96
CA LEU A 153 -19.43 -3.05 -32.61
C LEU A 153 -20.29 -3.92 -31.67
N LEU A 154 -19.88 -4.08 -30.41
CA LEU A 154 -20.67 -4.77 -29.39
C LEU A 154 -22.00 -4.04 -29.13
N ASN A 155 -21.96 -2.71 -29.15
CA ASN A 155 -23.06 -1.83 -28.83
C ASN A 155 -24.14 -1.87 -29.93
N ALA A 156 -23.73 -1.98 -31.21
CA ALA A 156 -24.60 -1.96 -32.39
C ALA A 156 -25.67 -3.07 -32.43
N TYR A 157 -25.43 -4.23 -31.82
CA TYR A 157 -26.31 -5.40 -31.94
C TYR A 157 -27.34 -5.58 -30.81
N GLY A 158 -27.65 -4.56 -30.00
CA GLY A 158 -28.63 -4.73 -28.89
C GLY A 158 -29.61 -3.59 -28.65
N SER A 159 -30.35 -3.69 -27.54
CA SER A 159 -31.54 -2.89 -27.22
C SER A 159 -31.27 -1.37 -27.08
N ARG A 160 -32.34 -0.56 -27.20
CA ARG A 160 -32.32 0.91 -27.38
C ARG A 160 -31.74 1.77 -26.22
N ASN A 161 -31.21 1.19 -25.15
CA ASN A 161 -30.81 1.92 -23.93
C ASN A 161 -29.40 1.55 -23.44
N LYS A 162 -28.44 1.38 -24.35
CA LYS A 162 -27.06 1.03 -23.98
C LYS A 162 -26.22 2.26 -23.65
N PRO A 163 -25.27 2.15 -22.71
CA PRO A 163 -24.38 3.24 -22.32
C PRO A 163 -23.44 3.63 -23.46
N ASN A 164 -22.99 4.88 -23.42
CA ASN A 164 -21.92 5.39 -24.27
C ASN A 164 -20.62 5.30 -23.47
N ILE A 165 -19.58 4.68 -24.03
CA ILE A 165 -18.28 4.54 -23.35
C ILE A 165 -17.63 5.89 -23.01
N GLU A 166 -17.82 6.92 -23.83
CA GLU A 166 -17.25 8.26 -23.64
C GLU A 166 -18.04 9.10 -22.63
N HIS A 167 -19.34 8.86 -22.54
CA HIS A 167 -20.30 9.68 -21.79
C HIS A 167 -21.30 8.80 -21.04
N HIS A 168 -20.79 8.10 -20.02
CA HIS A 168 -21.60 7.29 -19.12
C HIS A 168 -21.75 7.97 -17.74
N GLU A 169 -22.81 7.63 -17.02
CA GLU A 169 -23.12 8.24 -15.70
C GLU A 169 -22.16 7.77 -14.60
N ASN A 170 -21.79 6.48 -14.64
CA ASN A 170 -20.84 5.81 -13.76
C ASN A 170 -20.46 4.43 -14.35
N THR A 171 -19.44 3.80 -13.78
CA THR A 171 -18.91 2.48 -14.15
C THR A 171 -19.99 1.40 -14.23
N TYR A 172 -20.97 1.43 -13.33
CA TYR A 172 -22.04 0.43 -13.29
C TYR A 172 -23.06 0.55 -14.41
N SER A 173 -23.06 1.65 -15.16
CA SER A 173 -23.90 1.79 -16.35
C SER A 173 -23.62 0.70 -17.40
N PHE A 174 -22.40 0.15 -17.42
CA PHE A 174 -21.99 -0.96 -18.29
C PHE A 174 -22.71 -2.28 -18.01
N SER A 175 -23.39 -2.41 -16.86
CA SER A 175 -24.28 -3.55 -16.57
C SER A 175 -25.44 -3.73 -17.55
N LYS A 176 -25.76 -2.70 -18.35
CA LYS A 176 -26.75 -2.77 -19.44
C LYS A 176 -26.25 -3.56 -20.64
N ILE A 177 -24.95 -3.85 -20.71
CA ILE A 177 -24.36 -4.76 -21.70
C ILE A 177 -24.54 -6.19 -21.18
N PRO A 178 -24.95 -7.15 -22.01
CA PRO A 178 -25.01 -8.55 -21.58
C PRO A 178 -23.67 -9.01 -21.01
N GLU A 179 -23.66 -9.55 -19.79
CA GLU A 179 -22.43 -9.85 -19.03
C GLU A 179 -21.43 -10.71 -19.84
N LYS A 180 -21.92 -11.76 -20.51
CA LYS A 180 -21.07 -12.64 -21.34
C LYS A 180 -20.43 -11.95 -22.53
N GLU A 181 -21.02 -10.86 -23.02
CA GLU A 181 -20.60 -10.14 -24.21
C GLU A 181 -19.53 -9.11 -23.88
N ILE A 182 -19.51 -8.56 -22.67
CA ILE A 182 -18.62 -7.46 -22.32
C ILE A 182 -17.14 -7.82 -22.50
N PHE A 183 -16.77 -9.07 -22.21
CA PHE A 183 -15.38 -9.54 -22.30
C PHE A 183 -14.82 -9.49 -23.73
N LYS A 184 -15.67 -9.49 -24.76
CA LYS A 184 -15.24 -9.39 -26.16
C LYS A 184 -14.56 -8.07 -26.48
N VAL A 185 -14.77 -7.03 -25.66
CA VAL A 185 -14.07 -5.74 -25.81
C VAL A 185 -12.57 -5.90 -25.59
N PHE A 186 -12.16 -6.77 -24.67
CA PHE A 186 -10.76 -6.96 -24.30
C PHE A 186 -9.96 -7.71 -25.37
N TYR A 187 -10.62 -8.28 -26.38
CA TYR A 187 -9.93 -8.78 -27.58
C TYR A 187 -9.06 -7.69 -28.23
N ALA A 188 -9.52 -6.43 -28.20
CA ALA A 188 -8.80 -5.29 -28.77
C ALA A 188 -7.46 -4.99 -28.08
N ILE A 189 -7.26 -5.50 -26.86
CA ILE A 189 -6.05 -5.31 -26.06
C ILE A 189 -5.31 -6.63 -25.80
N GLY A 190 -5.66 -7.69 -26.53
CA GLY A 190 -4.89 -8.94 -26.56
C GLY A 190 -5.46 -10.09 -25.75
N LEU A 191 -6.68 -9.99 -25.21
CA LEU A 191 -7.33 -11.14 -24.57
C LEU A 191 -7.65 -12.22 -25.61
N ASP A 192 -7.10 -13.42 -25.43
CA ASP A 192 -7.30 -14.53 -26.36
C ASP A 192 -8.76 -15.01 -26.39
N VAL A 193 -9.19 -15.51 -27.55
CA VAL A 193 -10.55 -16.01 -27.77
C VAL A 193 -10.90 -17.16 -26.82
N GLN A 194 -9.95 -18.01 -26.45
CA GLN A 194 -10.16 -19.08 -25.48
C GLN A 194 -10.50 -18.52 -24.10
N PHE A 195 -9.79 -17.48 -23.65
CA PHE A 195 -10.07 -16.82 -22.37
C PHE A 195 -11.42 -16.09 -22.41
N ILE A 196 -11.78 -15.44 -23.52
CA ILE A 196 -13.12 -14.87 -23.69
C ILE A 196 -14.19 -15.95 -23.55
N GLN A 197 -14.02 -17.10 -24.20
CA GLN A 197 -14.96 -18.22 -24.10
C GLN A 197 -15.03 -18.79 -22.67
N GLN A 198 -13.91 -18.83 -21.95
CA GLN A 198 -13.87 -19.26 -20.54
C GLN A 198 -14.64 -18.29 -19.64
N LEU A 199 -14.45 -16.97 -19.80
CA LEU A 199 -15.17 -15.95 -19.04
C LEU A 199 -16.67 -15.97 -19.34
N SER A 200 -17.06 -16.03 -20.62
CA SER A 200 -18.47 -16.16 -21.02
C SER A 200 -19.08 -17.46 -20.49
N GLY A 201 -18.36 -18.59 -20.56
CA GLY A 201 -18.83 -19.88 -20.05
C GLY A 201 -18.92 -19.94 -18.52
N TYR A 202 -18.12 -19.13 -17.81
CA TYR A 202 -18.28 -18.93 -16.37
C TYR A 202 -19.61 -18.23 -16.06
N VAL A 203 -19.97 -17.17 -16.80
CA VAL A 203 -21.27 -16.49 -16.65
C VAL A 203 -22.42 -17.46 -16.89
N ASP A 204 -22.34 -18.30 -17.93
CA ASP A 204 -23.37 -19.31 -18.20
C ASP A 204 -23.51 -20.30 -17.02
N LYS A 205 -22.40 -20.78 -16.46
CA LYS A 205 -22.43 -21.67 -15.28
C LYS A 205 -22.93 -20.99 -14.01
N ARG A 206 -22.68 -19.68 -13.86
CA ARG A 206 -23.22 -18.90 -12.75
C ARG A 206 -24.75 -18.91 -12.80
N ASP A 207 -25.33 -18.77 -13.99
CA ASP A 207 -26.79 -18.74 -14.19
C ASP A 207 -27.47 -20.05 -13.77
N ASP A 208 -26.77 -21.20 -13.80
CA ASP A 208 -27.29 -22.47 -13.27
C ASP A 208 -27.60 -22.40 -11.77
N TYR A 209 -26.86 -21.59 -11.01
CA TYR A 209 -27.13 -21.33 -9.60
C TYR A 209 -28.25 -20.30 -9.39
N ALA A 210 -28.64 -19.54 -10.43
CA ALA A 210 -29.63 -18.45 -10.31
C ALA A 210 -31.05 -18.99 -10.42
N HIS A 211 -31.17 -20.17 -11.02
CA HIS A 211 -32.41 -20.88 -11.21
C HIS A 211 -32.60 -21.94 -10.13
N ALA A 212 -33.87 -22.22 -9.78
CA ALA A 212 -34.20 -23.30 -8.87
C ALA A 212 -33.91 -24.65 -9.55
N SER A 213 -32.68 -25.13 -9.41
CA SER A 213 -32.17 -26.36 -10.06
C SER A 213 -32.63 -27.65 -9.39
N GLY A 214 -33.23 -27.56 -8.19
CA GLY A 214 -33.66 -28.71 -7.38
C GLY A 214 -32.53 -29.34 -6.56
N GLU A 215 -31.28 -28.95 -6.82
CA GLU A 215 -30.15 -29.15 -5.92
C GLU A 215 -30.26 -28.09 -4.81
N GLY A 216 -30.03 -28.46 -3.55
CA GLY A 216 -30.18 -27.54 -2.41
C GLY A 216 -29.21 -26.36 -2.46
N ASN A 217 -29.18 -25.57 -1.38
CA ASN A 217 -28.26 -24.44 -1.26
C ASN A 217 -26.79 -24.91 -1.46
N LEU A 218 -25.99 -24.04 -2.07
CA LEU A 218 -24.58 -24.28 -2.34
C LEU A 218 -23.82 -24.59 -1.04
N SER A 219 -22.86 -25.52 -1.07
CA SER A 219 -22.03 -25.82 0.12
C SER A 219 -20.88 -24.81 0.27
N GLU A 220 -20.37 -24.63 1.48
CA GLU A 220 -19.23 -23.72 1.72
C GLU A 220 -18.00 -24.09 0.87
N GLN A 221 -17.73 -25.39 0.69
CA GLN A 221 -16.63 -25.85 -0.15
C GLN A 221 -16.83 -25.44 -1.62
N ALA A 222 -18.04 -25.61 -2.15
CA ALA A 222 -18.38 -25.17 -3.50
C ALA A 222 -18.27 -23.64 -3.64
N PHE A 223 -18.64 -22.90 -2.59
CA PHE A 223 -18.51 -21.44 -2.55
C PHE A 223 -17.06 -21.03 -2.70
N ARG A 224 -16.18 -21.57 -1.84
CA ARG A 224 -14.75 -21.27 -1.89
C ARG A 224 -14.12 -21.64 -3.22
N GLN A 225 -14.56 -22.73 -3.85
CA GLN A 225 -14.09 -23.08 -5.18
C GLN A 225 -14.54 -22.08 -6.25
N ASN A 226 -15.78 -21.59 -6.16
CA ASN A 226 -16.29 -20.56 -7.04
C ASN A 226 -15.59 -19.20 -6.84
N ILE A 227 -15.27 -18.81 -5.60
CA ILE A 227 -14.48 -17.61 -5.32
C ILE A 227 -13.08 -17.73 -5.94
N LYS A 228 -12.41 -18.89 -5.82
CA LYS A 228 -11.13 -19.12 -6.51
C LYS A 228 -11.23 -18.98 -8.02
N THR A 229 -12.35 -19.42 -8.62
CA THR A 229 -12.60 -19.21 -10.05
C THR A 229 -12.78 -17.73 -10.38
N ILE A 230 -13.51 -16.97 -9.56
CA ILE A 230 -13.62 -15.51 -9.71
C ILE A 230 -12.24 -14.86 -9.68
N ILE A 231 -11.42 -15.13 -8.66
CA ILE A 231 -10.08 -14.56 -8.50
C ILE A 231 -9.19 -14.93 -9.70
N GLY A 232 -9.29 -16.16 -10.21
CA GLY A 232 -8.59 -16.57 -11.43
C GLY A 232 -9.01 -15.76 -12.68
N ASN A 233 -10.31 -15.47 -12.81
CA ASN A 233 -10.83 -14.63 -13.88
C ASN A 233 -10.37 -13.16 -13.73
N MET A 234 -10.35 -12.62 -12.51
CA MET A 234 -9.85 -11.27 -12.23
C MET A 234 -8.36 -11.14 -12.56
N ASN A 235 -7.54 -12.14 -12.22
CA ASN A 235 -6.14 -12.20 -12.62
C ASN A 235 -5.97 -12.22 -14.15
N THR A 236 -6.79 -13.01 -14.84
CA THR A 236 -6.75 -13.07 -16.32
C THR A 236 -6.99 -11.69 -16.95
N LEU A 237 -7.91 -10.90 -16.40
CA LEU A 237 -8.15 -9.53 -16.86
C LEU A 237 -6.99 -8.60 -16.46
N ARG A 238 -6.50 -8.70 -15.22
CA ARG A 238 -5.37 -7.91 -14.71
C ARG A 238 -4.11 -8.09 -15.56
N ASP A 239 -3.82 -9.32 -16.00
CA ASP A 239 -2.63 -9.66 -16.80
C ASP A 239 -2.53 -8.84 -18.10
N LEU A 240 -3.67 -8.40 -18.65
CA LEU A 240 -3.71 -7.53 -19.84
C LEU A 240 -3.08 -6.16 -19.60
N PHE A 241 -3.11 -5.69 -18.35
CA PHE A 241 -2.65 -4.35 -17.95
C PHE A 241 -1.23 -4.34 -17.39
N LEU A 242 -0.67 -5.49 -16.99
CA LEU A 242 0.70 -5.56 -16.42
C LEU A 242 1.77 -4.90 -17.30
N PRO A 243 1.78 -5.06 -18.65
CA PRO A 243 2.75 -4.36 -19.50
C PRO A 243 2.61 -2.84 -19.41
N TYR A 244 1.38 -2.32 -19.36
CA TYR A 244 1.11 -0.89 -19.20
C TYR A 244 1.56 -0.39 -17.82
N LEU A 245 1.19 -1.10 -16.75
CA LEU A 245 1.59 -0.75 -15.38
C LEU A 245 3.11 -0.68 -15.23
N LYS A 246 3.83 -1.63 -15.83
CA LYS A 246 5.28 -1.61 -15.85
C LYS A 246 5.84 -0.40 -16.60
N SER A 247 5.28 -0.05 -17.75
CA SER A 247 5.67 1.15 -18.51
C SER A 247 5.44 2.43 -17.71
N LEU A 248 4.26 2.55 -17.10
CA LEU A 248 3.88 3.67 -16.24
C LEU A 248 4.85 3.84 -15.06
N TYR A 249 5.20 2.75 -14.38
CA TYR A 249 6.16 2.80 -13.28
C TYR A 249 7.57 3.16 -13.75
N ILE A 250 8.00 2.67 -14.92
CA ILE A 250 9.28 3.08 -15.52
C ILE A 250 9.30 4.59 -15.80
N GLU A 251 8.22 5.15 -16.35
CA GLU A 251 8.10 6.59 -16.58
C GLU A 251 8.19 7.38 -15.27
N PHE A 252 7.44 6.98 -14.25
CA PHE A 252 7.52 7.56 -12.91
C PHE A 252 8.95 7.60 -12.37
N MET A 253 9.71 6.50 -12.53
CA MET A 253 11.10 6.41 -12.09
C MET A 253 12.04 7.31 -12.91
N LEU A 254 11.86 7.37 -14.24
CA LEU A 254 12.72 8.15 -15.13
C LEU A 254 12.67 9.64 -14.81
N GLU A 255 11.49 10.15 -14.44
CA GLU A 255 11.30 11.55 -14.02
C GLU A 255 11.97 11.88 -12.69
N ARG A 256 12.42 10.87 -11.93
CA ARG A 256 12.85 10.99 -10.53
C ARG A 256 14.28 10.50 -10.27
N LEU A 257 15.05 10.19 -11.31
CA LEU A 257 16.41 9.63 -11.16
C LEU A 257 17.39 10.54 -10.41
N ASP A 258 17.17 11.86 -10.41
CA ASP A 258 18.05 12.86 -9.77
C ASP A 258 17.29 13.70 -8.73
N VAL A 259 16.32 13.07 -8.07
CA VAL A 259 15.43 13.69 -7.09
C VAL A 259 15.71 13.12 -5.71
N ASP A 260 15.60 13.96 -4.67
CA ASP A 260 15.84 13.56 -3.27
C ASP A 260 14.71 12.67 -2.72
N TYR A 261 15.05 11.85 -1.72
CA TYR A 261 14.15 10.85 -1.12
C TYR A 261 12.78 11.41 -0.77
N ASP A 262 12.74 12.50 0.01
CA ASP A 262 11.50 13.13 0.48
C ASP A 262 10.57 13.49 -0.69
N VAL A 263 11.12 14.06 -1.76
CA VAL A 263 10.33 14.44 -2.95
C VAL A 263 9.81 13.22 -3.70
N VAL A 264 10.59 12.14 -3.76
CA VAL A 264 10.14 10.88 -4.38
C VAL A 264 9.01 10.26 -3.56
N THR A 265 9.15 10.20 -2.23
CA THR A 265 8.15 9.59 -1.35
C THR A 265 6.86 10.41 -1.29
N ASP A 266 6.95 11.73 -1.30
CA ASP A 266 5.78 12.63 -1.31
C ASP A 266 4.91 12.43 -2.56
N ASN A 267 5.48 11.92 -3.65
CA ASN A 267 4.77 11.68 -4.91
C ASN A 267 4.18 10.28 -5.05
N PHE A 268 4.42 9.36 -4.11
CA PHE A 268 3.88 8.00 -4.23
C PHE A 268 2.36 7.96 -4.12
N ASN A 269 1.77 8.73 -3.21
CA ASN A 269 0.31 8.85 -3.12
C ASN A 269 -0.29 9.35 -4.43
N ASP A 270 0.25 10.45 -4.98
CA ASP A 270 -0.21 10.99 -6.26
C ASP A 270 -0.08 9.95 -7.37
N PHE A 271 1.04 9.23 -7.44
CA PHE A 271 1.23 8.15 -8.40
C PHE A 271 0.17 7.04 -8.27
N VAL A 272 -0.18 6.65 -7.04
CA VAL A 272 -1.20 5.63 -6.76
C VAL A 272 -2.59 6.12 -7.19
N PHE A 273 -2.98 7.32 -6.76
CA PHE A 273 -4.32 7.86 -6.97
C PHE A 273 -4.57 8.31 -8.41
N ASP A 274 -3.63 9.05 -9.01
CA ASP A 274 -3.75 9.55 -10.38
C ASP A 274 -3.83 8.42 -11.41
N ASN A 275 -3.29 7.25 -11.07
CA ASN A 275 -3.31 6.07 -11.94
C ASN A 275 -4.30 4.99 -11.47
N SER A 276 -5.11 5.27 -10.44
CA SER A 276 -6.13 4.35 -9.93
C SER A 276 -5.58 2.95 -9.60
N LEU A 277 -4.39 2.90 -9.00
CA LEU A 277 -3.71 1.63 -8.73
C LEU A 277 -4.41 0.83 -7.63
N SER A 278 -4.45 -0.49 -7.80
CA SER A 278 -4.95 -1.45 -6.82
C SER A 278 -3.83 -2.05 -5.96
N ILE A 279 -4.18 -2.71 -4.85
CA ILE A 279 -3.20 -3.46 -4.03
C ILE A 279 -2.47 -4.52 -4.83
N CYS A 280 -3.17 -5.22 -5.72
CA CYS A 280 -2.54 -6.16 -6.62
C CYS A 280 -1.54 -5.46 -7.54
N ASP A 281 -1.81 -4.25 -8.02
CA ASP A 281 -0.86 -3.52 -8.88
C ASP A 281 0.39 -3.11 -8.09
N LEU A 282 0.22 -2.59 -6.87
CA LEU A 282 1.35 -2.26 -6.00
C LEU A 282 2.21 -3.49 -5.69
N ASP A 283 1.57 -4.62 -5.37
CA ASP A 283 2.26 -5.90 -5.16
C ASP A 283 3.09 -6.29 -6.38
N TYR A 284 2.53 -6.23 -7.59
CA TYR A 284 3.27 -6.51 -8.83
C TYR A 284 4.46 -5.57 -9.02
N LEU A 285 4.26 -4.27 -8.82
CA LEU A 285 5.31 -3.27 -9.00
C LEU A 285 6.45 -3.48 -7.99
N CYS A 286 6.15 -3.75 -6.73
CA CYS A 286 7.13 -4.12 -5.69
C CYS A 286 7.96 -5.36 -6.06
N HIS A 287 7.34 -6.31 -6.75
CA HIS A 287 7.96 -7.59 -7.12
C HIS A 287 8.59 -7.60 -8.53
N LEU A 288 8.57 -6.48 -9.27
CA LEU A 288 9.27 -6.38 -10.56
C LEU A 288 10.76 -6.67 -10.43
N GLY A 289 11.39 -6.16 -9.37
CA GLY A 289 12.82 -6.30 -9.13
C GLY A 289 13.68 -5.42 -10.05
N VAL A 290 14.78 -4.91 -9.50
CA VAL A 290 15.65 -3.93 -10.19
C VAL A 290 16.18 -4.45 -11.53
N LYS A 291 16.53 -5.73 -11.64
CA LYS A 291 17.02 -6.32 -12.88
C LYS A 291 16.02 -6.19 -14.03
N ASN A 292 14.75 -6.51 -13.80
CA ASN A 292 13.73 -6.41 -14.83
C ASN A 292 13.50 -4.94 -15.24
N LEU A 293 13.58 -4.00 -14.30
CA LEU A 293 13.50 -2.57 -14.59
C LEU A 293 14.65 -2.12 -15.50
N GLN A 294 15.89 -2.54 -15.20
CA GLN A 294 17.07 -2.24 -16.04
C GLN A 294 16.99 -2.85 -17.44
N GLU A 295 16.52 -4.09 -17.57
CA GLU A 295 16.36 -4.74 -18.88
C GLU A 295 15.29 -4.07 -19.74
N SER A 296 14.37 -3.34 -19.11
CA SER A 296 13.26 -2.67 -19.79
C SER A 296 13.59 -1.27 -20.27
N ASN A 297 14.66 -0.64 -19.74
CA ASN A 297 15.04 0.71 -20.11
C ASN A 297 16.54 1.00 -19.88
N GLU A 298 17.25 1.43 -20.93
CA GLU A 298 18.70 1.68 -20.87
C GLU A 298 19.08 2.87 -19.96
N THR A 299 18.20 3.87 -19.81
CA THR A 299 18.42 5.00 -18.89
C THR A 299 18.37 4.53 -17.43
N LEU A 300 17.43 3.65 -17.07
CA LEU A 300 17.39 3.04 -15.74
C LEU A 300 18.63 2.16 -15.50
N LYS A 301 19.04 1.40 -16.52
CA LYS A 301 20.25 0.56 -16.45
C LYS A 301 21.53 1.35 -16.21
N THR A 302 21.72 2.44 -16.95
CA THR A 302 22.88 3.34 -16.77
C THR A 302 22.83 4.07 -15.43
N ASN A 303 21.63 4.39 -14.93
CA ASN A 303 21.38 4.98 -13.61
C ASN A 303 21.00 3.92 -12.55
N TYR A 304 21.71 2.80 -12.51
CA TYR A 304 21.38 1.66 -11.63
C TYR A 304 21.18 2.06 -10.16
N GLN A 305 22.06 2.90 -9.63
CA GLN A 305 22.02 3.27 -8.22
C GLN A 305 20.77 4.08 -7.86
N ALA A 306 20.40 5.06 -8.69
CA ALA A 306 19.16 5.83 -8.52
C ALA A 306 17.93 4.94 -8.71
N THR A 307 17.92 4.09 -9.74
CA THR A 307 16.86 3.12 -10.00
C THR A 307 16.63 2.22 -8.77
N ARG A 308 17.70 1.67 -8.18
CA ARG A 308 17.60 0.88 -6.96
C ARG A 308 17.02 1.69 -5.81
N ASN A 309 17.48 2.93 -5.63
CA ASN A 309 17.06 3.79 -4.54
C ASN A 309 15.56 4.09 -4.59
N ILE A 310 15.06 4.53 -5.74
CA ILE A 310 13.63 4.82 -5.94
C ILE A 310 12.79 3.55 -5.72
N HIS A 311 13.24 2.40 -6.25
CA HIS A 311 12.51 1.16 -6.11
C HIS A 311 12.49 0.65 -4.66
N CYS A 312 13.59 0.80 -3.91
CA CYS A 312 13.60 0.47 -2.48
C CYS A 312 12.68 1.40 -1.68
N ALA A 313 12.66 2.69 -2.00
CA ALA A 313 11.76 3.65 -1.37
C ALA A 313 10.29 3.28 -1.63
N PHE A 314 9.96 2.89 -2.86
CA PHE A 314 8.61 2.45 -3.22
C PHE A 314 8.21 1.15 -2.48
N ILE A 315 9.11 0.16 -2.39
CA ILE A 315 8.84 -1.08 -1.65
C ILE A 315 8.59 -0.80 -0.17
N GLU A 316 9.42 0.02 0.47
CA GLU A 316 9.22 0.37 1.89
C GLU A 316 7.94 1.17 2.07
N TYR A 317 7.64 2.11 1.17
CA TYR A 317 6.39 2.85 1.18
C TYR A 317 5.17 1.91 1.13
N CYS A 318 5.14 0.97 0.18
CA CYS A 318 4.02 0.03 0.07
C CYS A 318 3.97 -0.98 1.22
N ASN A 319 5.10 -1.33 1.81
CA ASN A 319 5.12 -2.17 3.01
C ASN A 319 4.53 -1.44 4.23
N ASP A 320 4.94 -0.19 4.43
CA ASP A 320 4.58 0.62 5.59
C ASP A 320 3.12 1.10 5.53
N ASN A 321 2.61 1.44 4.33
CA ASN A 321 1.28 2.04 4.16
C ASN A 321 0.22 1.02 3.70
N ASP A 322 0.58 0.12 2.79
CA ASP A 322 -0.38 -0.74 2.09
C ASP A 322 -0.37 -2.21 2.59
N GLY A 323 0.57 -2.55 3.48
CA GLY A 323 0.73 -3.91 4.01
C GLY A 323 1.27 -4.92 2.97
N ILE A 324 1.90 -4.44 1.90
CA ILE A 324 2.53 -5.28 0.87
C ILE A 324 3.75 -5.99 1.48
N ALA A 325 3.84 -7.30 1.30
CA ALA A 325 4.97 -8.07 1.81
C ALA A 325 6.27 -7.66 1.09
N LEU A 326 7.37 -7.59 1.84
CA LEU A 326 8.68 -7.33 1.27
C LEU A 326 9.09 -8.49 0.34
N PRO A 327 9.64 -8.21 -0.87
CA PRO A 327 10.16 -9.24 -1.75
C PRO A 327 11.28 -10.07 -1.10
N ASP A 328 11.37 -11.37 -1.40
CA ASP A 328 12.37 -12.30 -0.81
C ASP A 328 13.84 -11.82 -0.92
N GLY A 329 14.16 -11.00 -1.92
CA GLY A 329 15.49 -10.43 -2.14
C GLY A 329 15.71 -9.03 -1.56
N TYR A 330 14.69 -8.42 -0.96
CA TYR A 330 14.71 -7.02 -0.55
C TYR A 330 15.87 -6.63 0.39
N PRO A 331 16.24 -7.44 1.41
CA PRO A 331 17.38 -7.10 2.28
C PRO A 331 18.71 -6.87 1.53
N SER A 332 18.89 -7.52 0.38
CA SER A 332 20.08 -7.34 -0.46
C SER A 332 20.06 -6.03 -1.27
N LEU A 333 18.87 -5.48 -1.53
CA LEU A 333 18.69 -4.20 -2.23
C LEU A 333 18.92 -3.01 -1.28
N ARG A 334 18.52 -3.15 -0.01
CA ARG A 334 18.60 -2.16 1.06
C ARG A 334 20.01 -2.00 1.64
N ASN A 335 20.93 -1.50 0.81
CA ASN A 335 22.34 -1.33 1.21
C ASN A 335 22.69 0.09 1.69
N GLU A 336 23.96 0.30 2.06
CA GLU A 336 24.47 1.57 2.58
C GLU A 336 24.17 2.79 1.70
N LYS A 337 24.35 2.69 0.38
CA LYS A 337 24.04 3.80 -0.55
C LYS A 337 22.55 4.15 -0.57
N TYR A 338 21.67 3.17 -0.34
CA TYR A 338 20.25 3.44 -0.21
C TYR A 338 19.95 4.13 1.13
N LEU A 339 20.57 3.70 2.23
CA LEU A 339 20.39 4.34 3.53
C LEU A 339 20.86 5.81 3.51
N PHE A 340 21.98 6.09 2.86
CA PHE A 340 22.45 7.47 2.67
C PHE A 340 21.49 8.33 1.85
N TYR A 341 20.83 7.72 0.86
CA TYR A 341 19.78 8.39 0.09
C TYR A 341 18.51 8.63 0.93
N ARG A 342 18.03 7.60 1.64
CA ARG A 342 16.82 7.65 2.48
C ARG A 342 16.93 8.68 3.60
N TYR A 343 18.08 8.73 4.26
CA TYR A 343 18.29 9.61 5.41
C TYR A 343 19.08 10.88 5.06
N LYS A 344 19.09 11.31 3.80
CA LYS A 344 19.76 12.55 3.39
C LYS A 344 19.21 13.71 4.21
N ASN A 345 20.08 14.47 4.87
CA ASN A 345 19.75 15.54 5.83
C ASN A 345 18.98 15.12 7.10
N HIS A 346 18.80 13.81 7.32
CA HIS A 346 18.04 13.24 8.45
C HIS A 346 18.92 12.28 9.29
N ALA A 347 20.16 12.68 9.57
CA ALA A 347 21.16 11.86 10.29
C ALA A 347 20.68 11.31 11.64
N LYS A 348 19.87 12.08 12.38
CA LYS A 348 19.30 11.65 13.65
C LYS A 348 18.40 10.42 13.48
N GLU A 349 17.55 10.43 12.47
CA GLU A 349 16.64 9.32 12.19
C GLU A 349 17.41 8.06 11.78
N PHE A 350 18.52 8.22 11.05
CA PHE A 350 19.41 7.10 10.75
C PHE A 350 19.97 6.45 12.03
N ILE A 351 20.47 7.27 12.98
CA ILE A 351 21.01 6.76 14.25
C ILE A 351 19.93 5.99 15.04
N GLU A 352 18.72 6.54 15.12
CA GLU A 352 17.64 5.94 15.90
C GLU A 352 17.08 4.68 15.24
N ASN A 353 16.88 4.69 13.92
CA ASN A 353 16.19 3.62 13.20
C ASN A 353 17.12 2.51 12.69
N GLU A 354 18.35 2.86 12.29
CA GLU A 354 19.31 1.92 11.70
C GLU A 354 20.34 1.44 12.71
N LEU A 355 20.89 2.34 13.53
CA LEU A 355 21.84 1.95 14.59
C LEU A 355 21.14 1.52 15.89
N GLY A 356 19.84 1.80 16.03
CA GLY A 356 19.06 1.46 17.22
C GLY A 356 19.49 2.25 18.47
N ILE A 357 20.15 3.39 18.28
CA ILE A 357 20.69 4.21 19.36
C ILE A 357 19.69 5.32 19.67
N ASN A 358 19.14 5.32 20.88
CA ASN A 358 18.19 6.32 21.32
C ASN A 358 18.90 7.44 22.10
N GLU A 359 18.74 8.69 21.65
CA GLU A 359 19.39 9.88 22.23
C GLU A 359 19.12 10.01 23.74
N TYR A 360 17.86 9.87 24.15
CA TYR A 360 17.48 10.00 25.56
C TYR A 360 18.15 8.93 26.44
N ARG A 361 18.26 7.69 25.96
CA ARG A 361 18.97 6.61 26.68
C ARG A 361 20.46 6.91 26.78
N CYS A 362 21.11 7.36 25.70
CA CYS A 362 22.52 7.76 25.74
C CYS A 362 22.77 8.82 26.82
N VAL A 363 21.98 9.90 26.82
CA VAL A 363 22.15 10.99 27.79
C VAL A 363 21.95 10.50 29.23
N LYS A 364 20.97 9.63 29.47
CA LYS A 364 20.66 9.12 30.81
C LYS A 364 21.74 8.19 31.36
N ASP A 365 22.31 7.35 30.49
CA ASP A 365 23.30 6.34 30.87
C ASP A 365 24.74 6.88 30.80
N GLY A 366 24.91 8.18 30.49
CA GLY A 366 26.21 8.86 30.40
C GLY A 366 27.00 8.54 29.13
N GLY A 367 26.33 8.03 28.09
CA GLY A 367 26.89 7.80 26.76
C GLY A 367 26.79 9.04 25.86
N GLU A 368 27.62 9.08 24.83
CA GLU A 368 27.59 10.11 23.79
C GLU A 368 26.67 9.70 22.64
N PHE A 369 25.83 10.63 22.17
CA PHE A 369 25.01 10.39 20.98
C PHE A 369 25.89 10.61 19.74
N PRO A 370 25.98 9.66 18.79
CA PRO A 370 27.02 9.65 17.76
C PRO A 370 26.69 10.58 16.57
N LEU A 371 26.30 11.82 16.87
CA LEU A 371 25.95 12.86 15.90
C LEU A 371 26.84 14.08 16.12
N TYR A 372 27.47 14.56 15.06
CA TYR A 372 28.47 15.62 15.12
C TYR A 372 28.31 16.66 14.00
N GLU A 373 28.86 17.86 14.24
CA GLU A 373 29.07 18.88 13.20
C GLU A 373 30.11 18.37 12.19
N CYS A 374 29.75 18.32 10.90
CA CYS A 374 30.67 17.89 9.86
C CYS A 374 31.78 18.94 9.65
N PRO A 375 33.07 18.57 9.68
CA PRO A 375 34.15 19.52 9.47
C PRO A 375 34.23 20.06 8.03
N GLU A 376 33.63 19.35 7.06
CA GLU A 376 33.57 19.73 5.64
C GLU A 376 32.44 20.73 5.37
N CYS A 377 31.18 20.39 5.69
CA CYS A 377 30.03 21.24 5.35
C CYS A 377 29.45 22.06 6.51
N ARG A 378 29.89 21.81 7.75
CA ARG A 378 29.41 22.47 8.99
C ARG A 378 27.99 22.14 9.44
N ASP A 379 27.32 21.22 8.77
CA ASP A 379 26.01 20.74 9.22
C ASP A 379 26.17 19.66 10.30
N GLU A 380 25.27 19.67 11.29
CA GLU A 380 25.15 18.63 12.32
C GLU A 380 24.48 17.38 11.75
N GLN A 381 25.20 16.72 10.85
CA GLN A 381 24.72 15.59 10.05
C GLN A 381 25.79 14.48 9.92
N LEU A 382 26.90 14.58 10.65
CA LEU A 382 27.97 13.59 10.65
C LEU A 382 27.69 12.51 11.69
N VAL A 383 27.44 11.28 11.24
CA VAL A 383 27.18 10.14 12.11
C VAL A 383 28.41 9.26 12.22
N PHE A 384 28.71 8.77 13.43
CA PHE A 384 29.69 7.72 13.66
C PHE A 384 29.02 6.35 13.82
N ASP A 385 29.31 5.42 12.91
CA ASP A 385 28.95 4.00 13.03
C ASP A 385 30.11 3.26 13.70
N ALA A 386 29.95 3.00 15.01
CA ALA A 386 30.96 2.33 15.82
C ALA A 386 31.18 0.85 15.44
N GLU A 387 30.18 0.16 14.88
CA GLU A 387 30.34 -1.22 14.42
C GLU A 387 31.24 -1.29 13.19
N ARG A 388 31.16 -0.27 12.32
CA ARG A 388 31.95 -0.19 11.09
C ARG A 388 33.22 0.65 11.22
N GLY A 389 33.37 1.43 12.29
CA GLY A 389 34.48 2.37 12.50
C GLY A 389 34.53 3.45 11.42
N LYS A 390 33.37 4.02 11.05
CA LYS A 390 33.25 4.98 9.95
C LYS A 390 32.36 6.15 10.31
N TYR A 391 32.70 7.31 9.75
CA TYR A 391 31.82 8.47 9.77
C TYR A 391 31.21 8.71 8.40
N HIS A 392 29.93 9.06 8.37
CA HIS A 392 29.24 9.51 7.16
C HIS A 392 28.46 10.80 7.44
N CYS A 393 28.65 11.82 6.60
CA CYS A 393 27.84 13.03 6.67
C CYS A 393 26.63 12.91 5.75
N PHE A 394 25.42 12.92 6.31
CA PHE A 394 24.17 12.83 5.53
C PHE A 394 23.77 14.12 4.82
N SER A 395 24.48 15.23 5.05
CA SER A 395 24.32 16.47 4.28
C SER A 395 25.20 16.49 3.04
N CYS A 396 26.53 16.41 3.21
CA CYS A 396 27.47 16.54 2.09
C CYS A 396 27.91 15.21 1.47
N GLY A 397 27.55 14.07 2.06
CA GLY A 397 27.89 12.73 1.59
C GLY A 397 29.34 12.31 1.84
N HIS A 398 30.15 13.14 2.51
CA HIS A 398 31.55 12.82 2.78
C HIS A 398 31.69 11.70 3.82
N ASN A 399 32.63 10.79 3.57
CA ASN A 399 32.97 9.71 4.48
C ASN A 399 34.32 9.98 5.13
N PHE A 400 34.46 9.66 6.41
CA PHE A 400 35.72 9.77 7.13
C PHE A 400 36.00 8.49 7.91
N THR A 401 37.27 8.28 8.23
CA THR A 401 37.77 7.24 9.13
C THR A 401 38.23 7.86 10.45
N ASP A 402 38.50 7.02 11.45
CA ASP A 402 39.09 7.47 12.73
C ASP A 402 40.48 8.12 12.56
N GLU A 403 41.18 7.87 11.45
CA GLU A 403 42.47 8.51 11.18
C GLU A 403 42.31 9.94 10.65
N ASP A 404 41.20 10.21 9.96
CA ASP A 404 40.92 11.49 9.32
C ASP A 404 40.49 12.57 10.33
N LEU A 405 39.94 12.14 11.47
CA LEU A 405 39.27 13.00 12.43
C LEU A 405 39.84 12.87 13.84
N SER A 406 39.85 13.98 14.57
CA SER A 406 40.20 14.02 15.98
C SER A 406 39.30 15.00 16.73
N PHE A 407 39.17 14.81 18.04
CA PHE A 407 38.46 15.75 18.90
C PHE A 407 39.40 16.86 19.35
N CYS A 408 38.94 18.11 19.24
CA CYS A 408 39.67 19.23 19.81
C CYS A 408 39.70 19.12 21.34
N GLU A 409 40.89 19.09 21.94
CA GLU A 409 41.08 18.98 23.39
C GLU A 409 40.48 20.15 24.19
N ARG A 410 40.17 21.28 23.52
CA ARG A 410 39.64 22.48 24.17
C ARG A 410 38.13 22.62 24.09
N CYS A 411 37.52 22.40 22.92
CA CYS A 411 36.09 22.61 22.74
C CYS A 411 35.30 21.32 22.52
N GLY A 412 35.96 20.17 22.44
CA GLY A 412 35.32 18.88 22.21
C GLY A 412 34.70 18.71 20.82
N ARG A 413 34.88 19.66 19.90
CA ARG A 413 34.37 19.51 18.52
C ARG A 413 35.28 18.60 17.71
N LEU A 414 34.66 17.80 16.86
CA LEU A 414 35.35 17.01 15.85
C LEU A 414 36.01 17.92 14.80
N MET A 415 37.23 17.59 14.39
CA MET A 415 38.03 18.36 13.44
C MET A 415 38.91 17.42 12.61
N TYR A 416 39.46 17.92 11.50
CA TYR A 416 40.47 17.18 10.74
C TYR A 416 41.69 16.89 11.61
N ASN A 417 42.17 15.66 11.56
CA ASN A 417 43.40 15.24 12.20
C ASN A 417 44.61 15.78 11.42
N LYS A 418 45.06 16.98 11.76
CA LYS A 418 46.29 17.61 11.24
C LYS A 418 47.51 17.35 12.14
N GLY A 419 47.39 16.46 13.13
CA GLY A 419 48.39 16.26 14.17
C GLY A 419 48.43 17.36 15.24
N GLU A 420 47.53 18.34 15.18
CA GLU A 420 47.36 19.38 16.21
C GLU A 420 46.25 18.99 17.20
N PRO A 421 46.38 19.26 18.51
CA PRO A 421 45.37 18.90 19.51
C PRO A 421 44.19 19.88 19.59
N ILE A 422 44.28 21.05 18.92
CA ILE A 422 43.32 22.15 19.08
C ILE A 422 42.85 22.64 17.70
N CYS A 423 41.57 22.96 17.56
CA CYS A 423 41.00 23.41 16.29
C CYS A 423 41.35 24.88 15.95
N ASP A 424 41.33 25.22 14.65
CA ASP A 424 41.64 26.55 14.12
C ASP A 424 40.81 27.69 14.78
N ASN A 425 39.58 27.41 15.20
CA ASN A 425 38.73 28.39 15.88
C ASN A 425 39.22 28.64 17.31
N CYS A 426 39.53 27.57 18.05
CA CYS A 426 40.11 27.70 19.39
C CYS A 426 41.50 28.36 19.36
N ILE A 427 42.31 28.09 18.34
CA ILE A 427 43.60 28.77 18.13
C ILE A 427 43.37 30.27 17.96
N ARG A 428 42.48 30.66 17.03
CA ARG A 428 42.15 32.08 16.78
C ARG A 428 41.61 32.79 18.03
N ASP A 429 40.74 32.15 18.80
CA ASP A 429 40.21 32.71 20.05
C ASP A 429 41.28 32.94 21.12
N THR A 430 42.38 32.17 21.09
CA THR A 430 43.51 32.36 22.01
C THR A 430 44.30 33.60 21.66
N PHE A 431 44.51 33.86 20.37
CA PHE A 431 45.27 35.01 19.88
C PHE A 431 44.45 36.30 19.83
N ALA A 432 43.11 36.23 19.74
CA ALA A 432 42.23 37.40 19.76
C ALA A 432 42.03 38.02 21.17
N ARG A 433 42.50 37.33 22.22
CA ARG A 433 42.44 37.79 23.62
C ARG A 433 43.78 38.34 24.14
N ILE A 434 44.78 38.44 23.27
CA ILE A 434 46.07 39.11 23.50
C ILE A 434 46.02 40.45 22.78
#